data_AF-A0A246F497-F1
#
_entry.id   AF-A0A246F497-F1
#
_cell.length_a   1.000
_cell.length_b   1.000
_cell.length_c   1.000
_cell.angle_alpha   90.00
_cell.angle_beta   90.00
_cell.angle_gamma   90.00
#
_symmetry.space_group_name_H-M   'P 1'
#
loop_
_entity.id
_entity.type
_entity.pdbx_description
1 polymer ?
#
loop_
_entity_poly.entity_id
_entity_poly.type
_entity_poly.pdbx_seq_one_letter_code
_entity_poly.pdbx_strand_id
1 'polypeptide(L)'
;MPSGHYRVPYRGSDYYFNDGYWYRPYGSRYVVVTPPYGARVRYLPSYAEQVWIGSIGYFLAAGTYYMWQAGSQDYEVVAPPQQQAVAAAQSPYDVIAYPLYGQGQDQQARDRYECHGWAVQQSGFDPASANYAPPAYVADNYRRALGACLSGRGYSVN
;
A
#
# COMPACT_ATOMS: atom_id res chain seq x y z
N MET A 1 -14.13 15.84 26.77
CA MET A 1 -13.05 15.77 25.78
C MET A 1 -11.76 16.17 26.48
N PRO A 2 -10.61 15.52 26.21
CA PRO A 2 -9.33 15.97 26.78
C PRO A 2 -8.99 17.40 26.35
N SER A 3 -8.21 18.10 27.18
CA SER A 3 -7.63 19.41 26.84
C SER A 3 -6.63 19.27 25.68
N GLY A 4 -6.52 20.31 24.83
CA GLY A 4 -5.56 20.33 23.71
C GLY A 4 -6.05 19.67 22.41
N HIS A 5 -7.36 19.60 22.19
CA HIS A 5 -7.92 19.12 20.92
C HIS A 5 -8.07 20.25 19.91
N TYR A 6 -7.90 19.93 18.62
CA TYR A 6 -8.09 20.86 17.51
C TYR A 6 -9.23 20.40 16.62
N ARG A 7 -10.17 21.30 16.30
CA ARG A 7 -11.27 21.04 15.36
C ARG A 7 -10.75 21.05 13.93
N VAL A 8 -11.06 19.99 13.18
CA VAL A 8 -10.73 19.82 11.77
C VAL A 8 -12.02 19.69 10.96
N PRO A 9 -12.54 20.79 10.38
CA PRO A 9 -13.66 20.73 9.46
C PRO A 9 -13.24 20.02 8.17
N TYR A 10 -14.04 19.05 7.71
CA TYR A 10 -13.77 18.33 6.47
C TYR A 10 -15.08 17.97 5.77
N ARG A 11 -15.26 18.48 4.55
CA ARG A 11 -16.44 18.22 3.68
C ARG A 11 -17.80 18.33 4.40
N GLY A 12 -17.98 19.38 5.21
CA GLY A 12 -19.22 19.65 5.93
C GLY A 12 -19.42 18.84 7.22
N SER A 13 -18.44 18.03 7.63
CA SER A 13 -18.43 17.35 8.93
C SER A 13 -17.32 17.91 9.82
N ASP A 14 -17.60 17.95 11.12
CA ASP A 14 -16.61 18.31 12.13
C ASP A 14 -15.93 17.08 12.69
N TYR A 15 -14.61 17.07 12.54
CA TYR A 15 -13.72 16.13 13.20
C TYR A 15 -12.89 16.86 14.24
N TYR A 16 -12.34 16.10 15.17
CA TYR A 16 -11.46 16.64 16.19
C TYR A 16 -10.23 15.75 16.31
N PHE A 17 -9.06 16.38 16.38
CA PHE A 17 -7.79 15.69 16.50
C PHE A 17 -7.18 15.96 17.88
N ASN A 18 -6.72 14.91 18.56
CA ASN A 18 -6.00 15.03 19.81
C ASN A 18 -5.05 13.84 19.98
N ASP A 19 -3.77 14.15 20.23
CA ASP A 19 -2.70 13.16 20.50
C ASP A 19 -2.66 11.99 19.50
N GLY A 20 -2.81 12.27 18.20
CA GLY A 20 -2.80 11.27 17.13
C GLY A 20 -4.15 10.62 16.80
N TYR A 21 -5.13 10.70 17.70
CA TYR A 21 -6.46 10.12 17.52
C TYR A 21 -7.46 11.11 16.93
N TRP A 22 -8.37 10.59 16.12
CA TRP A 22 -9.46 11.34 15.51
C TRP A 22 -10.78 11.03 16.17
N TYR A 23 -11.59 12.06 16.37
CA TYR A 23 -12.86 11.98 17.07
C TYR A 23 -13.98 12.64 16.30
N ARG A 24 -15.20 12.15 16.51
CA ARG A 24 -16.44 12.84 16.12
C ARG A 24 -17.42 12.92 17.28
N PRO A 25 -18.29 13.94 17.30
CA PRO A 25 -19.40 14.00 18.24
C PRO A 25 -20.42 12.91 17.91
N TYR A 26 -20.85 12.19 18.94
CA TYR A 26 -21.92 11.20 18.89
C TYR A 26 -22.81 11.39 20.13
N GLY A 27 -23.93 12.10 19.95
CA GLY A 27 -24.75 12.55 21.07
C GLY A 27 -23.96 13.49 22.00
N SER A 28 -23.90 13.14 23.29
CA SER A 28 -23.17 13.91 24.30
C SER A 28 -21.68 13.52 24.44
N ARG A 29 -21.20 12.52 23.71
CA ARG A 29 -19.83 12.02 23.81
C ARG A 29 -19.05 12.18 22.51
N TYR A 30 -17.73 12.05 22.61
CA TYR A 30 -16.82 11.94 21.47
C TYR A 30 -16.38 10.49 21.33
N VAL A 31 -16.40 9.97 20.11
CA VAL A 31 -15.95 8.61 19.80
C VAL A 31 -14.74 8.66 18.86
N VAL A 32 -13.79 7.75 19.05
CA VAL A 32 -12.65 7.59 18.15
C VAL A 32 -13.16 7.08 16.80
N VAL A 33 -12.68 7.68 15.71
CA VAL A 33 -13.05 7.32 14.35
C VAL A 33 -11.81 7.19 13.47
N THR A 34 -11.93 6.48 12.36
CA THR A 34 -10.94 6.56 11.28
C THR A 34 -11.00 7.95 10.65
N PRO A 35 -9.86 8.64 10.49
CA PRO A 35 -9.83 9.93 9.82
C PRO A 35 -10.20 9.81 8.35
N PRO A 36 -10.85 10.83 7.76
CA PRO A 36 -11.07 10.86 6.33
C PRO A 36 -9.78 11.23 5.60
N TYR A 37 -9.48 10.53 4.51
CA TYR A 37 -8.34 10.87 3.65
C TYR A 37 -8.48 12.28 3.09
N GLY A 38 -7.38 13.03 3.08
CA GLY A 38 -7.31 14.43 2.69
C GLY A 38 -7.56 15.42 3.82
N ALA A 39 -7.97 14.99 5.02
CA ALA A 39 -8.05 15.89 6.17
C ALA A 39 -6.65 16.32 6.62
N ARG A 40 -6.52 17.56 7.10
CA ARG A 40 -5.21 18.15 7.41
C ARG A 40 -5.09 18.59 8.85
N VAL A 41 -3.90 18.41 9.42
CA VAL A 41 -3.54 18.83 10.78
C VAL A 41 -2.23 19.60 10.75
N ARG A 42 -2.08 20.58 11.64
CA ARG A 42 -0.88 21.44 11.67
C ARG A 42 0.30 20.84 12.45
N TYR A 43 0.04 19.82 13.25
CA TYR A 43 1.05 19.16 14.06
C TYR A 43 0.73 17.68 14.18
N LEU A 44 1.76 16.90 14.45
CA LEU A 44 1.66 15.50 14.84
C LEU A 44 2.16 15.35 16.29
N PRO A 45 1.70 14.33 17.02
CA PRO A 45 2.22 14.06 18.36
C PRO A 45 3.71 13.74 18.33
N SER A 46 4.40 13.91 19.46
CA SER A 46 5.86 13.73 19.55
C SER A 46 6.33 12.31 19.24
N TYR A 47 5.46 11.32 19.40
CA TYR A 47 5.75 9.92 19.07
C TYR A 47 5.55 9.59 17.58
N ALA A 48 5.12 10.55 16.76
CA ALA A 48 4.94 10.30 15.33
C ALA A 48 6.26 9.88 14.67
N GLU A 49 6.25 8.76 13.97
CA GLU A 49 7.43 8.19 13.35
C GLU A 49 7.52 8.62 11.89
N GLN A 50 8.69 9.06 11.44
CA GLN A 50 8.94 9.27 10.01
C GLN A 50 9.28 7.93 9.36
N VAL A 51 8.50 7.53 8.36
CA VAL A 51 8.65 6.25 7.65
C VAL A 51 8.88 6.52 6.16
N TRP A 52 9.96 5.96 5.61
CA TRP A 52 10.26 6.03 4.18
C TRP A 52 9.75 4.76 3.49
N ILE A 53 8.87 4.93 2.51
CA ILE A 53 8.34 3.82 1.70
C ILE A 53 8.61 4.15 0.23
N GLY A 54 9.56 3.42 -0.36
CA GLY A 54 10.20 3.83 -1.61
C GLY A 54 10.96 5.13 -1.41
N SER A 55 10.70 6.13 -2.25
CA SER A 55 11.28 7.48 -2.17
C SER A 55 10.38 8.51 -1.47
N ILE A 56 9.19 8.12 -1.01
CA ILE A 56 8.21 9.02 -0.41
C ILE A 56 8.31 8.92 1.12
N GLY A 57 8.46 10.07 1.76
CA GLY A 57 8.48 10.20 3.22
C GLY A 57 7.07 10.38 3.78
N TYR A 58 6.68 9.49 4.68
CA TYR A 58 5.43 9.52 5.42
C TYR A 58 5.69 9.77 6.91
N PHE A 59 4.66 10.16 7.64
CA PHE A 59 4.63 10.15 9.09
C PHE A 59 3.51 9.22 9.57
N LEU A 60 3.79 8.38 10.57
CA LEU A 60 2.85 7.44 11.15
C LEU A 60 2.54 7.82 12.60
N ALA A 61 1.27 8.03 12.92
CA ALA A 61 0.82 8.30 14.28
C ALA A 61 -0.53 7.61 14.56
N ALA A 62 -0.63 6.85 15.65
CA ALA A 62 -1.83 6.12 16.06
C ALA A 62 -2.46 5.29 14.92
N GLY A 63 -1.63 4.66 14.07
CA GLY A 63 -2.07 3.85 12.94
C GLY A 63 -2.57 4.63 11.71
N THR A 64 -2.44 5.97 11.71
CA THR A 64 -2.79 6.83 10.58
C THR A 64 -1.54 7.34 9.87
N TYR A 65 -1.53 7.28 8.54
CA TYR A 65 -0.45 7.82 7.72
C TYR A 65 -0.73 9.27 7.33
N TYR A 66 0.32 10.07 7.41
CA TYR A 66 0.32 11.48 7.04
C TYR A 66 1.43 11.77 6.05
N MET A 67 1.20 12.73 5.17
CA MET A 67 2.23 13.27 4.28
C MET A 67 2.37 14.76 4.52
N TRP A 68 3.61 15.22 4.66
CA TRP A 68 3.92 16.64 4.80
C TRP A 68 3.64 17.39 3.51
N GLN A 69 2.82 18.44 3.58
CA GLN A 69 2.51 19.33 2.48
C GLN A 69 3.34 20.60 2.60
N ALA A 70 4.47 20.65 1.90
CA ALA A 70 5.40 21.77 2.01
C ALA A 70 4.77 23.14 1.67
N GLY A 71 3.81 23.17 0.73
CA GLY A 71 3.15 24.41 0.31
C GLY A 71 2.23 25.01 1.38
N SER A 72 1.51 24.18 2.13
CA SER A 72 0.58 24.62 3.20
C SER A 72 1.14 24.47 4.61
N GLN A 73 2.33 23.87 4.74
CA GLN A 73 3.00 23.57 6.01
C GLN A 73 2.11 22.80 6.99
N ASP A 74 1.36 21.82 6.47
CA ASP A 74 0.48 20.94 7.24
C ASP A 74 0.67 19.48 6.83
N TYR A 75 0.13 18.59 7.65
CA TYR A 75 0.16 17.15 7.45
C TYR A 75 -1.20 16.68 6.95
N GLU A 76 -1.23 16.06 5.78
CA GLU A 76 -2.45 15.52 5.17
C GLU A 76 -2.58 14.03 5.50
N VAL A 77 -3.74 13.63 6.01
CA VAL A 77 -4.11 12.21 6.18
C VAL A 77 -4.16 11.58 4.79
N VAL A 78 -3.27 10.63 4.54
CA VAL A 78 -3.25 9.89 3.29
C VAL A 78 -3.77 8.49 3.50
N ALA A 79 -4.18 7.84 2.41
CA ALA A 79 -4.34 6.40 2.46
C ALA A 79 -3.03 5.80 2.99
N PRO A 80 -3.09 4.78 3.87
CA PRO A 80 -1.88 4.04 4.18
C PRO A 80 -1.25 3.69 2.84
N PRO A 81 0.04 4.01 2.64
CA PRO A 81 0.73 3.49 1.49
C PRO A 81 0.42 2.01 1.55
N GLN A 82 -0.14 1.48 0.47
CA GLN A 82 -0.18 0.05 0.33
C GLN A 82 1.30 -0.32 0.32
N GLN A 83 1.85 -0.62 1.51
CA GLN A 83 2.70 -1.77 1.67
C GLN A 83 1.93 -2.78 0.87
N GLN A 84 2.40 -2.99 -0.35
CA GLN A 84 1.81 -4.01 -1.17
C GLN A 84 2.06 -5.24 -0.29
N ALA A 85 1.00 -5.67 0.41
CA ALA A 85 0.52 -7.00 0.14
C ALA A 85 0.62 -7.10 -1.37
N VAL A 86 1.78 -7.60 -1.79
CA VAL A 86 2.05 -8.17 -3.09
C VAL A 86 0.72 -8.78 -3.47
N ALA A 87 0.10 -8.17 -4.48
CA ALA A 87 -1.30 -8.40 -4.82
C ALA A 87 -1.62 -9.85 -4.52
N ALA A 88 -2.61 -10.09 -3.63
CA ALA A 88 -3.03 -11.43 -3.23
C ALA A 88 -2.87 -12.32 -4.45
N ALA A 89 -1.93 -13.26 -4.38
CA ALA A 89 -1.47 -14.05 -5.51
C ALA A 89 -2.72 -14.43 -6.33
N GLN A 90 -2.90 -13.82 -7.51
CA GLN A 90 -4.14 -14.00 -8.27
C GLN A 90 -4.25 -15.47 -8.69
N SER A 91 -3.11 -16.15 -8.70
CA SER A 91 -2.95 -17.58 -8.77
C SER A 91 -1.99 -18.08 -7.67
N PRO A 92 -2.18 -19.29 -7.11
CA PRO A 92 -1.17 -19.93 -6.24
C PRO A 92 0.19 -20.17 -6.94
N TYR A 93 0.27 -19.91 -8.24
CA TYR A 93 1.48 -20.01 -9.06
C TYR A 93 2.17 -18.67 -9.30
N ASP A 94 1.61 -17.55 -8.82
CA ASP A 94 2.27 -16.26 -8.92
C ASP A 94 3.47 -16.18 -7.97
N VAL A 95 4.48 -15.44 -8.43
CA VAL A 95 5.70 -15.19 -7.68
C VAL A 95 5.62 -13.82 -7.04
N ILE A 96 5.99 -13.75 -5.76
CA ILE A 96 6.04 -12.50 -5.02
C ILE A 96 7.29 -11.74 -5.43
N ALA A 97 7.11 -10.62 -6.14
CA ALA A 97 8.20 -9.82 -6.69
C ALA A 97 8.11 -8.36 -6.23
N TYR A 98 9.22 -7.83 -5.71
CA TYR A 98 9.37 -6.47 -5.20
C TYR A 98 10.22 -5.61 -6.13
N PRO A 99 9.78 -4.39 -6.50
CA PRO A 99 10.58 -3.50 -7.36
C PRO A 99 11.85 -3.04 -6.65
N LEU A 100 13.02 -3.18 -7.29
CA LEU A 100 14.31 -2.74 -6.73
C LEU A 100 14.70 -1.30 -7.09
N TYR A 101 14.13 -0.75 -8.18
CA TYR A 101 14.55 0.53 -8.75
C TYR A 101 13.42 1.57 -8.78
N GLY A 102 12.39 1.39 -7.97
CA GLY A 102 11.25 2.31 -7.91
C GLY A 102 10.35 2.27 -9.14
N GLN A 103 10.24 1.10 -9.81
CA GLN A 103 9.36 0.90 -10.95
C GLN A 103 7.92 1.35 -10.63
N GLY A 104 7.32 2.19 -11.47
CA GLY A 104 5.96 2.70 -11.28
C GLY A 104 4.89 1.62 -11.49
N GLN A 105 3.67 1.82 -10.96
CA GLN A 105 2.60 0.81 -11.02
C GLN A 105 2.29 0.33 -12.44
N ASP A 106 2.21 1.24 -13.42
CA ASP A 106 1.97 0.89 -14.83
C ASP A 106 3.12 0.07 -15.44
N GLN A 107 4.35 0.29 -14.98
CA GLN A 107 5.49 -0.52 -15.39
C GLN A 107 5.42 -1.91 -14.77
N GLN A 108 5.10 -2.01 -13.47
CA GLN A 108 4.94 -3.30 -12.80
C GLN A 108 3.83 -4.14 -13.40
N ALA A 109 2.69 -3.53 -13.75
CA ALA A 109 1.59 -4.23 -14.40
C ALA A 109 1.98 -4.78 -15.78
N ARG A 110 2.67 -3.97 -16.59
CA ARG A 110 3.20 -4.40 -17.90
C ARG A 110 4.25 -5.50 -17.76
N ASP A 111 5.20 -5.34 -16.84
CA ASP A 111 6.25 -6.33 -16.59
C ASP A 111 5.68 -7.66 -16.14
N ARG A 112 4.68 -7.66 -15.25
CA ARG A 112 3.99 -8.87 -14.82
C ARG A 112 3.26 -9.55 -15.97
N TYR A 113 2.52 -8.80 -16.79
CA TYR A 113 1.81 -9.35 -17.94
C TYR A 113 2.77 -9.97 -18.98
N GLU A 114 3.86 -9.26 -19.30
CA GLU A 114 4.86 -9.74 -20.24
C GLU A 114 5.62 -10.97 -19.70
N CYS A 115 6.01 -10.94 -18.42
CA CYS A 115 6.68 -12.07 -17.78
C CYS A 115 5.76 -13.28 -17.59
N HIS A 116 4.46 -13.06 -17.36
CA HIS A 116 3.46 -14.12 -17.39
C HIS A 116 3.44 -14.78 -18.77
N GLY A 117 3.27 -14.01 -19.85
CA GLY A 117 3.29 -14.55 -21.21
C GLY A 117 4.58 -15.33 -21.54
N TRP A 118 5.73 -14.81 -21.11
CA TRP A 118 7.01 -15.52 -21.26
C TRP A 118 7.06 -16.83 -20.47
N ALA A 119 6.58 -16.83 -19.21
CA ALA A 119 6.54 -18.02 -18.37
C ALA A 119 5.59 -19.09 -18.93
N VAL A 120 4.45 -18.69 -19.49
CA VAL A 120 3.54 -19.60 -20.23
C VAL A 120 4.27 -20.23 -21.42
N GLN A 121 5.00 -19.44 -22.20
CA GLN A 121 5.74 -19.94 -23.37
C GLN A 121 6.87 -20.91 -22.98
N GLN A 122 7.57 -20.65 -21.86
CA GLN A 122 8.65 -21.51 -21.37
C GLN A 122 8.15 -22.81 -20.73
N SER A 123 7.05 -22.75 -19.98
CA SER A 123 6.54 -23.88 -19.19
C SER A 123 5.45 -24.70 -19.91
N GLY A 124 4.80 -24.14 -20.93
CA GLY A 124 3.63 -24.71 -21.58
C GLY A 124 2.37 -24.72 -20.72
N PHE A 125 2.36 -24.00 -19.59
CA PHE A 125 1.25 -23.94 -18.64
C PHE A 125 0.76 -22.51 -18.44
N ASP A 126 -0.55 -22.31 -18.62
CA ASP A 126 -1.23 -21.05 -18.36
C ASP A 126 -2.15 -21.17 -17.14
N PRO A 127 -1.78 -20.59 -15.99
CA PRO A 127 -2.58 -20.64 -14.78
C PRO A 127 -3.91 -19.89 -14.89
N ALA A 128 -4.07 -18.94 -15.82
CA ALA A 128 -5.32 -18.21 -16.03
C ALA A 128 -6.40 -19.08 -16.71
N SER A 129 -5.99 -20.17 -17.37
CA SER A 129 -6.88 -21.12 -18.05
C SER A 129 -7.03 -22.46 -17.31
N ALA A 130 -6.32 -22.65 -16.20
CA ALA A 130 -6.23 -23.92 -15.51
C ALA A 130 -7.48 -24.20 -14.65
N ASN A 131 -8.27 -25.21 -15.03
CA ASN A 131 -9.41 -25.69 -14.23
C ASN A 131 -9.03 -26.75 -13.19
N TYR A 132 -7.81 -27.28 -13.25
CA TYR A 132 -7.28 -28.28 -12.31
C TYR A 132 -5.80 -28.00 -12.02
N ALA A 133 -5.33 -28.48 -10.86
CA ALA A 133 -3.94 -28.32 -10.46
C ALA A 133 -3.02 -29.12 -11.41
N PRO A 134 -2.00 -28.49 -12.03
CA PRO A 134 -1.05 -29.19 -12.87
C PRO A 134 -0.11 -30.05 -12.01
N PRO A 135 0.67 -30.97 -12.62
CA PRO A 135 1.76 -31.63 -11.94
C PRO A 135 2.74 -30.63 -11.30
N ALA A 136 3.29 -30.97 -10.14
CA ALA A 136 4.15 -30.07 -9.37
C ALA A 136 5.34 -29.52 -10.16
N TYR A 137 5.94 -30.34 -11.04
CA TYR A 137 7.08 -29.91 -11.87
C TYR A 137 6.69 -28.84 -12.90
N VAL A 138 5.46 -28.86 -13.41
CA VAL A 138 4.96 -27.86 -14.38
C VAL A 138 4.76 -26.51 -13.67
N ALA A 139 4.13 -26.54 -12.49
CA ALA A 139 3.97 -25.35 -11.65
C ALA A 139 5.32 -24.80 -11.16
N ASP A 140 6.31 -25.65 -10.89
CA ASP A 140 7.68 -25.22 -10.54
C ASP A 140 8.38 -24.55 -11.72
N ASN A 141 8.30 -25.15 -12.92
CA ASN A 141 8.88 -24.58 -14.14
C ASN A 141 8.28 -23.20 -14.47
N TYR A 142 6.95 -23.06 -14.36
CA TYR A 142 6.27 -21.77 -14.53
C TYR A 142 6.78 -20.72 -13.53
N ARG A 143 6.82 -21.06 -12.24
CA ARG A 143 7.28 -20.14 -11.19
C ARG A 143 8.73 -19.71 -11.38
N ARG A 144 9.61 -20.65 -11.74
CA ARG A 144 11.02 -20.34 -12.05
C ARG A 144 11.14 -19.41 -13.24
N ALA A 145 10.38 -19.65 -14.30
CA ALA A 145 10.38 -18.77 -15.48
C ALA A 145 9.84 -17.37 -15.13
N LEU A 146 8.70 -17.28 -14.46
CA LEU A 146 8.13 -16.00 -14.03
C LEU A 146 9.12 -15.21 -13.15
N GLY A 147 9.71 -15.87 -12.17
CA GLY A 147 10.70 -15.29 -11.27
C GLY A 147 11.99 -14.86 -11.99
N ALA A 148 12.47 -15.62 -12.96
CA ALA A 148 13.65 -15.27 -13.76
C ALA A 148 13.41 -14.02 -14.62
N CYS A 149 12.24 -13.93 -15.27
CA CYS A 149 11.89 -12.77 -16.07
C CYS A 149 11.77 -11.50 -15.21
N LEU A 150 11.08 -11.59 -14.07
CA LEU A 150 10.94 -10.46 -13.15
C LEU A 150 12.29 -10.07 -12.55
N SER A 151 13.12 -11.04 -12.15
CA SER A 151 14.49 -10.76 -11.69
C SER A 151 15.31 -9.99 -12.73
N GLY A 152 15.23 -10.40 -14.01
CA GLY A 152 15.89 -9.71 -15.12
C GLY A 152 15.41 -8.28 -15.37
N ARG A 153 14.20 -7.92 -14.89
CA ARG A 153 13.61 -6.57 -14.99
C ARG A 153 13.81 -5.72 -13.73
N GLY A 154 14.67 -6.17 -12.82
CA GLY A 154 15.01 -5.44 -11.61
C GLY A 154 13.97 -5.59 -10.50
N TYR A 155 13.35 -6.76 -10.40
CA TYR A 155 12.55 -7.14 -9.23
C TYR A 155 13.32 -8.12 -8.35
N SER A 156 13.15 -8.00 -7.03
CA SER A 156 13.58 -9.04 -6.09
C SER A 156 12.46 -10.05 -5.92
N VAL A 157 12.76 -11.31 -6.17
CA VAL A 157 11.81 -12.43 -6.13
C VAL A 157 12.12 -13.29 -4.90
N ASN A 158 11.10 -13.62 -4.10
CA ASN A 158 11.18 -14.54 -2.95
C ASN A 158 10.24 -15.74 -3.13
#